data_AF-A0A8T4HWQ2-F1
#
_entry.id   AF-A0A8T4HWQ2-F1
#
_cell.length_a   1.000
_cell.length_b   1.000
_cell.length_c   1.000
_cell.angle_alpha   90.00
_cell.angle_beta   90.00
_cell.angle_gamma   90.00
#
_symmetry.space_group_name_H-M   'P 1'
#
loop_
_entity.id
_entity.type
_entity.pdbx_description
1 polymer ?
#
loop_
_entity_poly.entity_id
_entity_poly.type
_entity_poly.pdbx_seq_one_letter_code
_entity_poly.pdbx_strand_id
1 'polypeptide(L)'
;IRSCPDLTTLPTRGEEAEGADTEPPAWLLVPVETPEGLPAAEAARATTHRVLSLLREWPAADRSPRTRLALLTRGAVAALPDEEPDPASAAVWGLVRSAQAEHPDTFALVDLGAEADTARLGAALAADEPQVALRDGALLVPRVARRRAQGAEAAFDPRTTVLVTGGTGGLGALVARHLATGHGVRNLLLASRRGMSAQGAPALVEELTGLGVHVRVAECDVSDRAAVAALLASVPDEHPLGAVVHAAGVLEDSLITSLTDDALDRVLRAKADSAWHLHELTAEHRLGAFVLFSSLAGVLGGPGQGNYAAANAFLDALAQARRAAGRPATSIAWGLWEQPGDMTGHLDASDTSRLADSGVIALSAEEGLHLLDATLDSPDPVVLAARLDLAAVRAQAAAGMAPPVLHGLVRTASTQQAATPAATVETLAGLSPSDRENEVLRLVRGEVAAVLRYPGADAVPPDRPLKDIGLDSLGAVQLRNRLNTMAGLHLPATVIFDHPTPRSVASVVLRELFGSLTTAAQDGTDPDGPEDAFDPAAGVDDLDAEELVRLALSDNRDDS
;
A
#
# COMPACT_ATOMS: atom_id res chain seq x y z
N ILE A 1 -21.81 2.73 14.50
CA ILE A 1 -21.37 2.24 13.16
C ILE A 1 -22.57 2.33 12.25
N ARG A 2 -22.41 2.79 11.01
CA ARG A 2 -23.52 2.88 10.04
C ARG A 2 -23.11 2.22 8.72
N SER A 3 -23.98 1.36 8.19
CA SER A 3 -23.79 0.73 6.87
C SER A 3 -24.25 1.67 5.77
N CYS A 4 -23.45 1.79 4.70
CA CYS A 4 -23.77 2.56 3.50
C CYS A 4 -23.62 1.63 2.29
N PRO A 5 -24.73 1.11 1.74
CA PRO A 5 -24.69 0.12 0.66
C PRO A 5 -24.23 0.71 -0.67
N ASP A 6 -24.45 2.02 -0.89
CA ASP A 6 -24.03 2.71 -2.12
C ASP A 6 -23.25 4.00 -1.82
N LEU A 7 -22.21 4.22 -2.63
CA LEU A 7 -21.34 5.40 -2.65
C LEU A 7 -22.12 6.70 -2.80
N THR A 8 -23.24 6.66 -3.54
CA THR A 8 -24.10 7.85 -3.77
C THR A 8 -24.93 8.25 -2.55
N THR A 9 -25.00 7.38 -1.53
CA THR A 9 -25.85 7.54 -0.34
C THR A 9 -25.05 7.94 0.91
N LEU A 10 -23.77 8.28 0.76
CA LEU A 10 -22.92 8.70 1.87
C LEU A 10 -23.44 10.02 2.46
N PRO A 11 -23.83 10.06 3.75
CA PRO A 11 -24.40 11.25 4.34
C PRO A 11 -23.40 12.41 4.35
N THR A 12 -23.92 13.62 4.13
CA THR A 12 -23.22 14.88 4.37
C THR A 12 -23.44 15.35 5.80
N ARG A 13 -22.61 16.25 6.33
CA ARG A 13 -22.74 16.79 7.69
C ARG A 13 -24.11 17.41 7.99
N GLY A 14 -24.78 17.95 6.97
CA GLY A 14 -26.17 18.44 7.11
C GLY A 14 -27.17 17.32 7.34
N GLU A 15 -27.02 16.19 6.66
CA GLU A 15 -27.89 15.02 6.80
C GLU A 15 -27.54 14.17 8.03
N GLU A 16 -26.27 14.19 8.49
CA GLU A 16 -25.87 13.65 9.80
C GLU A 16 -26.56 14.41 10.95
N ALA A 17 -26.89 15.69 10.75
CA ALA A 17 -27.51 16.55 11.77
C ALA A 17 -29.04 16.64 11.69
N GLU A 18 -29.66 16.36 10.54
CA GLU A 18 -31.12 16.41 10.35
C GLU A 18 -31.88 15.16 10.86
N GLY A 19 -31.17 14.07 11.16
CA GLY A 19 -31.69 12.95 11.96
C GLY A 19 -31.58 13.25 13.46
N ALA A 20 -32.72 13.42 14.13
CA ALA A 20 -32.85 13.81 15.54
C ALA A 20 -31.76 13.26 16.50
N ASP A 21 -31.12 14.15 17.28
CA ASP A 21 -30.35 13.87 18.51
C ASP A 21 -29.23 12.80 18.49
N THR A 22 -28.84 12.27 17.33
CA THR A 22 -27.84 11.21 17.24
C THR A 22 -26.44 11.73 16.91
N GLU A 23 -25.44 11.43 17.75
CA GLU A 23 -24.03 11.66 17.45
C GLU A 23 -23.63 11.01 16.10
N PRO A 24 -22.75 11.67 15.31
CA PRO A 24 -22.29 11.12 14.03
C PRO A 24 -21.58 9.77 14.23
N PRO A 25 -21.76 8.79 13.32
CA PRO A 25 -21.20 7.47 13.51
C PRO A 25 -19.67 7.50 13.47
N ALA A 26 -19.02 6.82 14.41
CA ALA A 26 -17.55 6.69 14.39
C ALA A 26 -17.01 6.00 13.12
N TRP A 27 -17.81 5.10 12.53
CA TRP A 27 -17.45 4.35 11.31
C TRP A 27 -18.63 4.29 10.33
N LEU A 28 -18.36 4.62 9.07
CA LEU A 28 -19.18 4.26 7.91
C LEU A 28 -18.60 3.01 7.24
N LEU A 29 -19.45 2.05 6.94
CA LEU A 29 -19.08 0.80 6.28
C LEU A 29 -19.49 0.85 4.81
N VAL A 30 -18.56 0.52 3.91
CA VAL A 30 -18.83 0.41 2.47
C VAL A 30 -18.41 -0.98 1.98
N PRO A 31 -19.35 -1.81 1.51
CA PRO A 31 -19.00 -3.06 0.85
C PRO A 31 -18.33 -2.77 -0.49
N VAL A 32 -17.27 -3.54 -0.78
CA VAL A 32 -16.54 -3.50 -2.04
C VAL A 32 -16.85 -4.78 -2.79
N GLU A 33 -17.64 -4.65 -3.84
CA GLU A 33 -18.02 -5.75 -4.72
C GLU A 33 -17.21 -5.69 -6.01
N THR A 34 -16.68 -6.84 -6.42
CA THR A 34 -16.04 -7.02 -7.70
C THR A 34 -17.06 -7.48 -8.75
N PRO A 35 -17.08 -6.89 -9.95
CA PRO A 35 -18.04 -7.28 -10.99
C PRO A 35 -17.88 -8.75 -11.38
N GLU A 36 -18.98 -9.50 -11.33
CA GLU A 36 -19.01 -10.90 -11.78
C GLU A 36 -18.89 -11.01 -13.31
N GLY A 37 -18.31 -12.12 -13.80
CA GLY A 37 -18.22 -12.42 -15.23
C GLY A 37 -17.15 -11.66 -16.02
N LEU A 38 -16.45 -10.71 -15.40
CA LEU A 38 -15.29 -10.05 -16.00
C LEU A 38 -13.99 -10.80 -15.71
N PRO A 39 -12.99 -10.76 -16.61
CA PRO A 39 -11.63 -11.18 -16.29
C PRO A 39 -11.11 -10.39 -15.08
N ALA A 40 -10.33 -11.04 -14.20
CA ALA A 40 -9.92 -10.44 -12.92
C ALA A 40 -9.20 -9.10 -13.09
N ALA A 41 -8.39 -8.91 -14.16
CA ALA A 41 -7.74 -7.63 -14.44
C ALA A 41 -8.74 -6.52 -14.79
N GLU A 42 -9.81 -6.82 -15.53
CA GLU A 42 -10.86 -5.85 -15.86
C GLU A 42 -11.71 -5.51 -14.64
N ALA A 43 -12.07 -6.52 -13.84
CA ALA A 43 -12.74 -6.35 -12.56
C ALA A 43 -11.90 -5.50 -11.60
N ALA A 44 -10.57 -5.70 -11.57
CA ALA A 44 -9.65 -4.91 -10.75
C ALA A 44 -9.70 -3.42 -11.13
N ARG A 45 -9.64 -3.08 -12.43
CA ARG A 45 -9.75 -1.67 -12.88
C ARG A 45 -11.10 -1.07 -12.51
N ALA A 46 -12.19 -1.74 -12.84
CA ALA A 46 -13.54 -1.25 -12.55
C ALA A 46 -13.73 -0.98 -11.04
N THR A 47 -13.28 -1.91 -10.19
CA THR A 47 -13.43 -1.81 -8.73
C THR A 47 -12.51 -0.73 -8.15
N THR A 48 -11.26 -0.66 -8.61
CA THR A 48 -10.31 0.35 -8.14
C THR A 48 -10.69 1.77 -8.57
N HIS A 49 -11.33 1.98 -9.73
CA HIS A 49 -11.92 3.28 -10.08
C HIS A 49 -13.02 3.71 -9.10
N ARG A 50 -13.97 2.82 -8.80
CA ARG A 50 -15.06 3.12 -7.83
C ARG A 50 -14.48 3.50 -6.48
N VAL A 51 -13.52 2.72 -5.99
CA VAL A 51 -12.86 2.98 -4.71
C VAL A 51 -12.00 4.25 -4.76
N LEU A 52 -11.30 4.52 -5.86
CA LEU A 52 -10.52 5.76 -6.01
C LEU A 52 -11.41 7.00 -5.94
N SER A 53 -12.58 7.00 -6.60
CA SER A 53 -13.55 8.10 -6.50
C SER A 53 -13.95 8.35 -5.05
N LEU A 54 -14.28 7.28 -4.31
CA LEU A 54 -14.61 7.34 -2.89
C LEU A 54 -13.48 7.95 -2.05
N LEU A 55 -12.26 7.45 -2.23
CA LEU A 55 -11.10 7.92 -1.47
C LEU A 55 -10.72 9.37 -1.81
N ARG A 56 -11.00 9.84 -3.03
CA ARG A 56 -10.76 11.23 -3.47
C ARG A 56 -11.76 12.20 -2.86
N GLU A 57 -13.02 11.80 -2.78
CA GLU A 57 -14.09 12.63 -2.26
C GLU A 57 -14.14 12.66 -0.73
N TRP A 58 -13.66 11.59 -0.07
CA TRP A 58 -13.73 11.46 1.38
C TRP A 58 -13.12 12.64 2.16
N PRO A 59 -11.88 13.09 1.88
CA PRO A 59 -11.28 14.21 2.60
C PRO A 59 -11.90 15.57 2.28
N ALA A 60 -12.64 15.69 1.17
CA ALA A 60 -13.21 16.95 0.69
C ALA A 60 -14.66 17.18 1.15
N ALA A 61 -15.35 16.14 1.60
CA ALA A 61 -16.72 16.24 2.03
C ALA A 61 -16.82 16.92 3.41
N ASP A 62 -17.81 17.80 3.57
CA ASP A 62 -18.18 18.34 4.88
C ASP A 62 -18.81 17.21 5.69
N ARG A 63 -17.99 16.55 6.52
CA ARG A 63 -18.36 15.46 7.45
C ARG A 63 -17.75 15.74 8.81
N SER A 64 -18.28 15.08 9.84
CA SER A 64 -17.61 15.08 11.14
C SER A 64 -16.17 14.57 11.00
N PRO A 65 -15.15 15.28 11.52
CA PRO A 65 -13.76 14.85 11.46
C PRO A 65 -13.49 13.57 12.29
N ARG A 66 -14.48 13.13 13.09
CA ARG A 66 -14.45 11.87 13.85
C ARG A 66 -14.99 10.67 13.08
N THR A 67 -15.71 10.88 11.98
CA THR A 67 -16.25 9.79 11.15
C THR A 67 -15.13 9.19 10.30
N ARG A 68 -14.94 7.87 10.40
CA ARG A 68 -13.94 7.10 9.65
C ARG A 68 -14.64 6.18 8.63
N LEU A 69 -13.90 5.73 7.61
CA LEU A 69 -14.42 4.86 6.56
C LEU A 69 -13.80 3.47 6.62
N ALA A 70 -14.64 2.44 6.68
CA ALA A 70 -14.23 1.04 6.63
C ALA A 70 -14.71 0.40 5.31
N LEU A 71 -13.77 -0.12 4.52
CA LEU A 71 -14.06 -0.85 3.29
C LEU A 71 -14.12 -2.34 3.60
N LEU A 72 -15.25 -2.97 3.29
CA LEU A 72 -15.49 -4.40 3.52
C LEU A 72 -15.27 -5.16 2.22
N THR A 73 -14.31 -6.08 2.20
CA THR A 73 -14.05 -6.98 1.06
C THR A 73 -14.40 -8.41 1.43
N ARG A 74 -14.45 -9.29 0.42
CA ARG A 74 -14.56 -10.74 0.63
C ARG A 74 -13.49 -11.45 -0.18
N GLY A 75 -12.66 -12.24 0.50
CA GLY A 75 -11.59 -13.00 -0.16
C GLY A 75 -10.53 -12.11 -0.82
N ALA A 76 -10.35 -10.86 -0.40
CA ALA A 76 -9.27 -10.02 -0.92
C ALA A 76 -7.89 -10.49 -0.46
N VAL A 77 -7.83 -11.25 0.64
CA VAL A 77 -6.61 -11.79 1.22
C VAL A 77 -6.78 -13.26 1.55
N ALA A 78 -5.72 -14.04 1.34
CA ALA A 78 -5.61 -15.38 1.92
C ALA A 78 -5.10 -15.24 3.36
N ALA A 79 -6.01 -15.19 4.31
CA ALA A 79 -5.68 -15.12 5.74
C ALA A 79 -5.28 -16.49 6.30
N LEU A 80 -5.68 -17.58 5.63
CA LEU A 80 -5.38 -18.96 5.97
C LEU A 80 -4.69 -19.71 4.80
N PRO A 81 -3.91 -20.78 5.05
CA PRO A 81 -3.06 -21.44 4.04
C PRO A 81 -3.76 -22.02 2.81
N ASP A 82 -5.07 -22.28 2.89
CA ASP A 82 -5.85 -22.92 1.82
C ASP A 82 -6.82 -21.94 1.12
N GLU A 83 -6.74 -20.65 1.43
CA GLU A 83 -7.57 -19.62 0.81
C GLU A 83 -6.98 -19.17 -0.53
N GLU A 84 -7.87 -19.01 -1.51
CA GLU A 84 -7.56 -18.41 -2.81
C GLU A 84 -8.07 -16.97 -2.80
N PRO A 85 -7.19 -15.95 -2.83
CA PRO A 85 -7.62 -14.56 -2.84
C PRO A 85 -8.09 -14.16 -4.23
N ASP A 86 -9.09 -13.29 -4.30
CA ASP A 86 -9.51 -12.60 -5.52
C ASP A 86 -8.52 -11.48 -5.87
N PRO A 87 -7.80 -11.56 -7.01
CA PRO A 87 -6.86 -10.53 -7.42
C PRO A 87 -7.49 -9.14 -7.59
N ALA A 88 -8.77 -9.06 -7.99
CA ALA A 88 -9.46 -7.78 -8.15
C ALA A 88 -9.68 -7.08 -6.81
N SER A 89 -10.16 -7.82 -5.81
CA SER A 89 -10.30 -7.33 -4.44
C SER A 89 -8.95 -7.02 -3.79
N ALA A 90 -7.90 -7.79 -4.07
CA ALA A 90 -6.54 -7.51 -3.59
C ALA A 90 -5.98 -6.18 -4.14
N ALA A 91 -6.31 -5.81 -5.39
CA ALA A 91 -5.91 -4.53 -5.95
C ALA A 91 -6.50 -3.34 -5.15
N VAL A 92 -7.73 -3.48 -4.66
CA VAL A 92 -8.36 -2.49 -3.77
C VAL A 92 -7.59 -2.35 -2.47
N TRP A 93 -7.15 -3.46 -1.87
CA TRP A 93 -6.33 -3.44 -0.66
C TRP A 93 -5.03 -2.65 -0.88
N GLY A 94 -4.35 -2.86 -2.00
CA GLY A 94 -3.16 -2.09 -2.37
C GLY A 94 -3.45 -0.58 -2.47
N LEU A 95 -4.52 -0.19 -3.16
CA LEU A 95 -4.93 1.22 -3.28
C LEU A 95 -5.21 1.86 -1.92
N VAL A 96 -6.01 1.19 -1.09
CA VAL A 96 -6.43 1.71 0.22
C VAL A 96 -5.26 1.76 1.21
N ARG A 97 -4.29 0.84 1.13
CA ARG A 97 -3.04 0.92 1.93
C ARG A 97 -2.28 2.21 1.70
N SER A 98 -2.19 2.66 0.45
CA SER A 98 -1.58 3.97 0.14
C SER A 98 -2.43 5.13 0.68
N ALA A 99 -3.77 5.03 0.61
CA ALA A 99 -4.65 6.02 1.24
C ALA A 99 -4.52 6.06 2.76
N GLN A 100 -4.34 4.92 3.43
CA GLN A 100 -4.03 4.84 4.87
C GLN A 100 -2.70 5.52 5.20
N ALA A 101 -1.69 5.39 4.33
CA ALA A 101 -0.41 6.05 4.52
C ALA A 101 -0.50 7.58 4.32
N GLU A 102 -1.33 8.06 3.40
CA GLU A 102 -1.59 9.49 3.20
C GLU A 102 -2.46 10.09 4.29
N HIS A 103 -3.48 9.34 4.72
CA HIS A 103 -4.49 9.74 5.70
C HIS A 103 -4.56 8.72 6.85
N PRO A 104 -3.59 8.72 7.79
CA PRO A 104 -3.63 7.84 8.95
C PRO A 104 -4.94 7.99 9.72
N ASP A 105 -5.38 6.87 10.29
CA ASP A 105 -6.61 6.75 11.07
C ASP A 105 -7.91 7.12 10.33
N THR A 106 -7.88 7.32 9.02
CA THR A 106 -9.09 7.69 8.25
C THR A 106 -9.80 6.47 7.66
N PHE A 107 -9.02 5.47 7.23
CA PHE A 107 -9.51 4.32 6.49
C PHE A 107 -9.17 2.99 7.19
N ALA A 108 -10.11 2.05 7.21
CA ALA A 108 -9.88 0.65 7.60
C ALA A 108 -10.25 -0.32 6.48
N LEU A 109 -9.57 -1.46 6.46
CA LEU A 109 -9.87 -2.60 5.58
C LEU A 109 -10.31 -3.78 6.44
N VAL A 110 -11.47 -4.35 6.13
CA VAL A 110 -11.95 -5.59 6.77
C VAL A 110 -12.28 -6.60 5.69
N ASP A 111 -11.58 -7.73 5.67
CA ASP A 111 -11.87 -8.83 4.75
C ASP A 111 -12.70 -9.91 5.43
N LEU A 112 -13.83 -10.26 4.85
CA LEU A 112 -14.77 -11.25 5.36
C LEU A 112 -14.51 -12.63 4.72
N GLY A 113 -14.69 -13.69 5.51
CA GLY A 113 -14.69 -15.07 5.00
C GLY A 113 -15.89 -15.39 4.10
N ALA A 114 -15.96 -16.62 3.59
CA ALA A 114 -17.08 -17.08 2.76
C ALA A 114 -18.42 -17.06 3.51
N GLU A 115 -18.43 -17.51 4.75
CA GLU A 115 -19.52 -17.26 5.70
C GLU A 115 -19.27 -15.87 6.32
N ALA A 116 -20.15 -14.91 6.04
CA ALA A 116 -19.99 -13.55 6.53
C ALA A 116 -20.28 -13.49 8.04
N ASP A 117 -19.25 -13.67 8.86
CA ASP A 117 -19.35 -13.42 10.31
C ASP A 117 -19.24 -11.92 10.61
N THR A 118 -20.36 -11.22 10.49
CA THR A 118 -20.47 -9.78 10.73
C THR A 118 -20.61 -9.45 12.21
N ALA A 119 -20.89 -10.43 13.07
CA ALA A 119 -21.08 -10.23 14.51
C ALA A 119 -19.81 -9.67 15.19
N ARG A 120 -18.63 -9.92 14.62
CA ARG A 120 -17.34 -9.42 15.11
C ARG A 120 -16.89 -8.10 14.48
N LEU A 121 -17.67 -7.50 13.59
CA LEU A 121 -17.25 -6.30 12.87
C LEU A 121 -17.00 -5.09 13.79
N GLY A 122 -17.85 -4.91 14.81
CA GLY A 122 -17.63 -3.86 15.81
C GLY A 122 -16.31 -4.05 16.58
N ALA A 123 -15.96 -5.29 16.93
CA ALA A 123 -14.70 -5.61 17.59
C ALA A 123 -13.50 -5.42 16.65
N ALA A 124 -13.63 -5.74 15.36
CA ALA A 124 -12.60 -5.52 14.36
C ALA A 124 -12.28 -4.03 14.17
N LEU A 125 -13.31 -3.17 14.16
CA LEU A 125 -13.15 -1.72 14.00
C LEU A 125 -12.75 -0.99 15.28
N ALA A 126 -12.99 -1.62 16.43
CA ALA A 126 -12.47 -1.17 17.71
C ALA A 126 -11.03 -1.64 17.97
N ALA A 127 -10.54 -2.63 17.21
CA ALA A 127 -9.13 -2.98 17.22
C ALA A 127 -8.33 -1.80 16.64
N ASP A 128 -7.22 -1.45 17.30
CA ASP A 128 -6.30 -0.42 16.83
C ASP A 128 -5.43 -0.94 15.68
N GLU A 129 -6.08 -1.50 14.65
CA GLU A 129 -5.47 -2.19 13.52
C GLU A 129 -6.14 -1.70 12.23
N PRO A 130 -5.39 -1.16 11.27
CA PRO A 130 -5.95 -0.61 10.04
C PRO A 130 -6.46 -1.68 9.07
N GLN A 131 -6.10 -2.95 9.29
CA GLN A 131 -6.35 -4.08 8.40
C GLN A 131 -6.67 -5.33 9.20
N VAL A 132 -7.85 -5.90 9.00
CA VAL A 132 -8.32 -7.10 9.70
C VAL A 132 -8.94 -8.09 8.71
N ALA A 133 -8.67 -9.38 8.89
CA ALA A 133 -9.44 -10.44 8.26
C ALA A 133 -10.28 -11.16 9.33
N LEU A 134 -11.57 -11.32 9.05
CA LEU A 134 -12.51 -12.06 9.89
C LEU A 134 -12.73 -13.44 9.30
N ARG A 135 -12.37 -14.48 10.07
CA ARG A 135 -12.53 -15.91 9.72
C ARG A 135 -13.02 -16.67 10.94
N ASP A 136 -14.16 -17.36 10.84
CA ASP A 136 -14.70 -18.21 11.90
C ASP A 136 -14.71 -17.55 13.31
N GLY A 137 -15.12 -16.27 13.39
CA GLY A 137 -15.14 -15.49 14.63
C GLY A 137 -13.78 -15.01 15.15
N ALA A 138 -12.68 -15.33 14.47
CA ALA A 138 -11.34 -14.87 14.77
C ALA A 138 -10.98 -13.59 14.00
N LEU A 139 -10.29 -12.67 14.69
CA LEU A 139 -9.69 -11.47 14.10
C LEU A 139 -8.23 -11.78 13.79
N LEU A 140 -7.88 -11.77 12.51
CA LEU A 140 -6.54 -12.00 12.00
C LEU A 140 -5.97 -10.69 11.48
N VAL A 141 -4.72 -10.40 11.83
CA VAL A 141 -4.03 -9.16 11.41
C VAL A 141 -2.74 -9.49 10.67
N PRO A 142 -2.42 -8.80 9.57
CA PRO A 142 -1.26 -9.12 8.76
C PRO A 142 0.03 -8.71 9.47
N ARG A 143 1.04 -9.57 9.44
CA ARG A 143 2.39 -9.30 9.97
C ARG A 143 3.45 -9.93 9.07
N VAL A 144 4.54 -9.21 8.84
CA VAL A 144 5.73 -9.75 8.18
C VAL A 144 6.51 -10.59 9.19
N ALA A 145 6.87 -11.80 8.77
CA ALA A 145 7.76 -12.69 9.51
C ALA A 145 9.09 -12.88 8.77
N ARG A 146 10.17 -13.11 9.53
CA ARG A 146 11.47 -13.43 8.92
C ARG A 146 11.47 -14.84 8.38
N ARG A 147 11.93 -14.98 7.14
CA ARG A 147 12.15 -16.28 6.51
C ARG A 147 13.65 -16.53 6.30
N ARG A 148 14.07 -17.78 6.47
CA ARG A 148 15.38 -18.25 6.01
C ARG A 148 15.21 -18.93 4.66
N ALA A 149 16.12 -18.64 3.74
CA ALA A 149 16.22 -19.39 2.49
C ALA A 149 16.46 -20.87 2.79
N GLN A 150 15.79 -21.72 2.05
CA GLN A 150 16.07 -23.15 1.99
C GLN A 150 16.70 -23.41 0.63
N GLY A 151 17.81 -24.14 0.55
CA GLY A 151 18.40 -24.46 -0.76
C GLY A 151 17.63 -25.60 -1.43
N ALA A 152 17.28 -25.47 -2.71
CA ALA A 152 16.64 -26.52 -3.49
C ALA A 152 17.01 -26.48 -5.00
N GLU A 153 16.36 -27.38 -5.77
CA GLU A 153 16.69 -27.77 -7.16
C GLU A 153 16.44 -26.68 -8.22
N ALA A 154 17.09 -26.83 -9.38
CA ALA A 154 17.07 -25.85 -10.46
C ALA A 154 15.65 -25.55 -11.01
N ALA A 155 15.21 -24.31 -10.86
CA ALA A 155 13.92 -23.80 -11.37
C ALA A 155 13.86 -23.70 -12.91
N PHE A 156 15.00 -23.81 -13.60
CA PHE A 156 15.12 -23.57 -15.04
C PHE A 156 15.72 -24.77 -15.77
N ASP A 157 15.01 -25.28 -16.78
CA ASP A 157 15.51 -26.31 -17.70
C ASP A 157 16.25 -25.63 -18.88
N PRO A 158 17.56 -25.88 -19.08
CA PRO A 158 18.34 -25.29 -20.18
C PRO A 158 17.79 -25.55 -21.59
N ARG A 159 16.95 -26.58 -21.76
CA ARG A 159 16.32 -26.93 -23.05
C ARG A 159 15.12 -26.05 -23.38
N THR A 160 14.56 -25.38 -22.39
CA THR A 160 13.35 -24.55 -22.51
C THR A 160 13.70 -23.08 -22.71
N THR A 161 12.73 -22.31 -23.20
CA THR A 161 12.81 -20.85 -23.33
C THR A 161 12.32 -20.16 -22.06
N VAL A 162 13.06 -19.15 -21.60
CA VAL A 162 12.62 -18.23 -20.55
C VAL A 162 12.18 -16.91 -21.16
N LEU A 163 10.93 -16.53 -20.95
CA LEU A 163 10.37 -15.24 -21.33
C LEU A 163 10.64 -14.21 -20.22
N VAL A 164 11.28 -13.09 -20.55
CA VAL A 164 11.46 -11.95 -19.64
C VAL A 164 10.75 -10.72 -20.20
N THR A 165 9.64 -10.31 -19.60
CA THR A 165 8.93 -9.08 -20.00
C THR A 165 9.54 -7.87 -19.30
N GLY A 166 9.66 -6.74 -19.99
CA GLY A 166 10.54 -5.66 -19.55
C GLY A 166 12.02 -6.05 -19.69
N GLY A 167 12.32 -7.13 -20.43
CA GLY A 167 13.63 -7.79 -20.45
C GLY A 167 14.76 -6.98 -21.08
N THR A 168 14.45 -5.87 -21.76
CA THR A 168 15.44 -4.99 -22.38
C THR A 168 15.82 -3.78 -21.52
N GLY A 169 15.26 -3.62 -20.32
CA GLY A 169 15.49 -2.45 -19.47
C GLY A 169 15.70 -2.81 -17.99
N GLY A 170 16.33 -1.89 -17.25
CA GLY A 170 16.49 -1.92 -15.79
C GLY A 170 16.72 -3.32 -15.20
N LEU A 171 15.82 -3.73 -14.30
CA LEU A 171 15.87 -5.03 -13.61
C LEU A 171 15.73 -6.23 -14.56
N GLY A 172 14.90 -6.14 -15.61
CA GLY A 172 14.73 -7.23 -16.56
C GLY A 172 16.02 -7.64 -17.27
N ALA A 173 16.84 -6.64 -17.64
CA ALA A 173 18.16 -6.89 -18.24
C ALA A 173 19.18 -7.47 -17.24
N LEU A 174 19.12 -7.08 -15.96
CA LEU A 174 19.97 -7.67 -14.91
C LEU A 174 19.59 -9.13 -14.66
N VAL A 175 18.29 -9.42 -14.59
CA VAL A 175 17.80 -10.78 -14.42
C VAL A 175 18.15 -11.65 -15.61
N ALA A 176 18.02 -11.15 -16.85
CA ALA A 176 18.41 -11.89 -18.04
C ALA A 176 19.89 -12.33 -18.01
N ARG A 177 20.80 -11.43 -17.58
CA ARG A 177 22.21 -11.77 -17.37
C ARG A 177 22.40 -12.82 -16.29
N HIS A 178 21.75 -12.63 -15.14
CA HIS A 178 21.85 -13.54 -14.01
C HIS A 178 21.37 -14.96 -14.35
N LEU A 179 20.29 -15.07 -15.10
CA LEU A 179 19.76 -16.35 -15.56
C LEU A 179 20.72 -17.06 -16.53
N ALA A 180 21.36 -16.31 -17.43
CA ALA A 180 22.33 -16.84 -18.37
C ALA A 180 23.61 -17.39 -17.69
N THR A 181 24.13 -16.65 -16.71
CA THR A 181 25.40 -16.95 -16.04
C THR A 181 25.25 -17.90 -14.85
N GLY A 182 24.22 -17.71 -14.03
CA GLY A 182 24.01 -18.43 -12.77
C GLY A 182 23.08 -19.64 -12.87
N HIS A 183 22.11 -19.62 -13.78
CA HIS A 183 21.03 -20.63 -13.86
C HIS A 183 21.10 -21.52 -15.11
N GLY A 184 22.15 -21.38 -15.92
CA GLY A 184 22.35 -22.23 -17.09
C GLY A 184 21.30 -22.04 -18.19
N VAL A 185 20.53 -20.94 -18.18
CA VAL A 185 19.55 -20.64 -19.23
C VAL A 185 20.26 -20.43 -20.56
N ARG A 186 19.75 -21.08 -21.62
CA ARG A 186 20.33 -21.03 -22.97
C ARG A 186 19.40 -20.46 -24.03
N ASN A 187 18.11 -20.30 -23.73
CA ASN A 187 17.13 -19.71 -24.64
C ASN A 187 16.38 -18.58 -23.91
N LEU A 188 16.61 -17.34 -24.33
CA LEU A 188 15.98 -16.15 -23.77
C LEU A 188 15.08 -15.48 -24.81
N LEU A 189 13.85 -15.20 -24.41
CA LEU A 189 12.93 -14.33 -25.14
C LEU A 189 12.72 -13.05 -24.32
N LEU A 190 13.31 -11.94 -24.76
CA LEU A 190 13.20 -10.64 -24.11
C LEU A 190 12.09 -9.83 -24.79
N ALA A 191 11.03 -9.51 -24.06
CA ALA A 191 9.89 -8.78 -24.59
C ALA A 191 9.80 -7.37 -23.98
N SER A 192 9.65 -6.35 -24.82
CA SER A 192 9.35 -4.99 -24.39
C SER A 192 8.71 -4.18 -25.51
N ARG A 193 8.01 -3.09 -25.18
CA ARG A 193 7.40 -2.18 -26.17
C ARG A 193 8.40 -1.57 -27.15
N ARG A 194 9.67 -1.43 -26.76
CA ARG A 194 10.72 -0.83 -27.61
C ARG A 194 11.55 -1.89 -28.34
N GLY A 195 11.47 -3.16 -27.95
CA GLY A 195 12.26 -4.25 -28.52
C GLY A 195 13.75 -3.90 -28.63
N MET A 196 14.33 -4.16 -29.81
CA MET A 196 15.74 -3.85 -30.13
C MET A 196 16.07 -2.35 -30.15
N SER A 197 15.07 -1.49 -30.24
CA SER A 197 15.23 -0.03 -30.20
C SER A 197 15.38 0.52 -28.78
N ALA A 198 15.23 -0.33 -27.75
CA ALA A 198 15.48 0.08 -26.37
C ALA A 198 16.98 0.40 -26.15
N GLN A 199 17.25 1.42 -25.35
CA GLN A 199 18.61 1.80 -25.00
C GLN A 199 19.32 0.62 -24.31
N GLY A 200 20.50 0.26 -24.82
CA GLY A 200 21.31 -0.85 -24.28
C GLY A 200 20.89 -2.25 -24.73
N ALA A 201 19.75 -2.41 -25.44
CA ALA A 201 19.31 -3.73 -25.91
C ALA A 201 20.30 -4.41 -26.89
N PRO A 202 20.88 -3.72 -27.90
CA PRO A 202 21.87 -4.35 -28.77
C PRO A 202 23.10 -4.88 -28.01
N ALA A 203 23.61 -4.10 -27.05
CA ALA A 203 24.75 -4.50 -26.23
C ALA A 203 24.43 -5.69 -25.32
N LEU A 204 23.23 -5.71 -24.72
CA LEU A 204 22.74 -6.84 -23.93
C LEU A 204 22.67 -8.13 -24.77
N VAL A 205 22.14 -8.04 -25.99
CA VAL A 205 22.04 -9.20 -26.89
C VAL A 205 23.43 -9.71 -27.28
N GLU A 206 24.35 -8.82 -27.64
CA GLU A 206 25.73 -9.18 -27.97
C GLU A 206 26.42 -9.88 -26.80
N GLU A 207 26.30 -9.32 -25.59
CA GLU A 207 26.85 -9.87 -24.35
C GLU A 207 26.32 -11.30 -24.09
N LEU A 208 25.01 -11.48 -24.07
CA LEU A 208 24.36 -12.76 -23.81
C LEU A 208 24.67 -13.80 -24.90
N THR A 209 24.73 -13.38 -26.17
CA THR A 209 25.10 -14.26 -27.28
C THR A 209 26.57 -14.70 -27.15
N GLY A 210 27.46 -13.81 -26.70
CA GLY A 210 28.85 -14.12 -26.38
C GLY A 210 29.00 -15.17 -25.27
N LEU A 211 28.00 -15.28 -24.38
CA LEU A 211 27.90 -16.32 -23.35
C LEU A 211 27.30 -17.64 -23.87
N GLY A 212 26.98 -17.74 -25.16
CA GLY A 212 26.39 -18.93 -25.78
C GLY A 212 24.89 -19.05 -25.56
N VAL A 213 24.20 -17.95 -25.26
CA VAL A 213 22.74 -17.92 -25.11
C VAL A 213 22.08 -17.53 -26.43
N HIS A 214 21.05 -18.26 -26.83
CA HIS A 214 20.16 -17.88 -27.92
C HIS A 214 19.19 -16.81 -27.41
N VAL A 215 19.39 -15.56 -27.86
CA VAL A 215 18.55 -14.43 -27.45
C VAL A 215 17.66 -13.99 -28.61
N ARG A 216 16.36 -13.93 -28.34
CA ARG A 216 15.38 -13.28 -29.21
C ARG A 216 14.80 -12.07 -28.49
N VAL A 217 14.76 -10.94 -29.18
CA VAL A 217 14.11 -9.73 -28.67
C VAL A 217 12.85 -9.50 -29.48
N ALA A 218 11.72 -9.35 -28.79
CA ALA A 218 10.43 -9.08 -29.39
C ALA A 218 9.92 -7.70 -28.98
N GLU A 219 9.47 -6.93 -29.97
CA GLU A 219 8.67 -5.74 -29.73
C GLU A 219 7.24 -6.20 -29.40
N CYS A 220 6.86 -6.08 -28.13
CA CYS A 220 5.57 -6.57 -27.64
C CYS A 220 5.10 -5.68 -26.50
N ASP A 221 3.87 -5.18 -26.62
CA ASP A 221 3.12 -4.66 -25.49
C ASP A 221 2.41 -5.83 -24.78
N VAL A 222 2.79 -6.09 -23.53
CA VAL A 222 2.25 -7.23 -22.77
C VAL A 222 0.84 -6.91 -22.22
N SER A 223 0.45 -5.64 -22.23
CA SER A 223 -0.92 -5.23 -21.93
C SER A 223 -1.89 -5.51 -23.08
N ASP A 224 -1.41 -5.89 -24.26
CA ASP A 224 -2.24 -6.37 -25.37
C ASP A 224 -2.24 -7.91 -25.40
N ARG A 225 -3.40 -8.50 -25.08
CA ARG A 225 -3.59 -9.94 -25.08
C ARG A 225 -3.23 -10.60 -26.42
N ALA A 226 -3.62 -10.00 -27.54
CA ALA A 226 -3.38 -10.57 -28.87
C ALA A 226 -1.88 -10.54 -29.21
N ALA A 227 -1.19 -9.46 -28.82
CA ALA A 227 0.26 -9.37 -28.95
C ALA A 227 0.98 -10.44 -28.10
N VAL A 228 0.53 -10.68 -26.87
CA VAL A 228 1.07 -11.76 -26.02
C VAL A 228 0.82 -13.13 -26.64
N ALA A 229 -0.38 -13.39 -27.17
CA ALA A 229 -0.68 -14.65 -27.83
C ALA A 229 0.25 -14.89 -29.05
N ALA A 230 0.46 -13.87 -29.89
CA ALA A 230 1.39 -13.93 -31.02
C ALA A 230 2.84 -14.14 -30.57
N LEU A 231 3.27 -13.48 -29.49
CA LEU A 231 4.59 -13.65 -28.90
C LEU A 231 4.81 -15.10 -28.45
N LEU A 232 3.85 -15.67 -27.72
CA LEU A 232 3.92 -17.04 -27.21
C LEU A 232 3.90 -18.07 -28.34
N ALA A 233 3.06 -17.87 -29.36
CA ALA A 233 3.02 -18.72 -30.55
C ALA A 233 4.33 -18.67 -31.37
N SER A 234 5.17 -17.66 -31.15
CA SER A 234 6.46 -17.55 -31.82
C SER A 234 7.57 -18.38 -31.14
N VAL A 235 7.32 -18.98 -29.97
CA VAL A 235 8.29 -19.81 -29.26
C VAL A 235 8.48 -21.14 -30.01
N PRO A 236 9.71 -21.57 -30.32
CA PRO A 236 9.95 -22.80 -31.09
C PRO A 236 9.55 -24.06 -30.31
N ASP A 237 9.00 -25.06 -30.99
CA ASP A 237 8.63 -26.35 -30.39
C ASP A 237 9.86 -27.12 -29.88
N GLU A 238 11.04 -26.92 -30.49
CA GLU A 238 12.30 -27.52 -30.05
C GLU A 238 12.78 -26.98 -28.70
N HIS A 239 12.39 -25.74 -28.37
CA HIS A 239 12.73 -25.03 -27.15
C HIS A 239 11.48 -24.41 -26.52
N PRO A 240 10.54 -25.25 -26.03
CA PRO A 240 9.23 -24.78 -25.57
C PRO A 240 9.39 -23.83 -24.38
N LEU A 241 8.36 -23.00 -24.14
CA LEU A 241 8.36 -22.09 -23.01
C LEU A 241 8.39 -22.87 -21.69
N GLY A 242 9.41 -22.64 -20.87
CA GLY A 242 9.59 -23.30 -19.57
C GLY A 242 9.54 -22.35 -18.38
N ALA A 243 9.71 -21.04 -18.58
CA ALA A 243 9.53 -20.08 -17.49
C ALA A 243 9.13 -18.69 -17.99
N VAL A 244 8.48 -17.95 -17.11
CA VAL A 244 8.11 -16.54 -17.30
C VAL A 244 8.67 -15.72 -16.15
N VAL A 245 9.32 -14.60 -16.46
CA VAL A 245 9.70 -13.54 -15.53
C VAL A 245 9.03 -12.25 -15.96
N HIS A 246 8.04 -11.81 -15.18
CA HIS A 246 7.32 -10.59 -15.43
C HIS A 246 7.94 -9.41 -14.66
N ALA A 247 8.88 -8.72 -15.32
CA ALA A 247 9.54 -7.52 -14.79
C ALA A 247 9.06 -6.21 -15.46
N ALA A 248 7.93 -6.24 -16.17
CA ALA A 248 7.37 -5.03 -16.76
C ALA A 248 6.68 -4.17 -15.68
N GLY A 249 6.71 -2.86 -15.89
CA GLY A 249 6.08 -1.90 -15.00
C GLY A 249 6.36 -0.48 -15.43
N VAL A 250 5.49 0.42 -15.01
CA VAL A 250 5.65 1.87 -15.09
C VAL A 250 5.33 2.46 -13.73
N LEU A 251 5.97 3.58 -13.39
CA LEU A 251 5.69 4.35 -12.19
C LEU A 251 5.01 5.65 -12.61
N GLU A 252 4.01 6.06 -11.86
CA GLU A 252 3.27 7.30 -12.07
C GLU A 252 2.68 7.74 -10.74
N ASP A 253 3.55 8.18 -9.84
CA ASP A 253 3.21 8.51 -8.46
C ASP A 253 2.33 9.77 -8.40
N SER A 254 1.25 9.70 -7.63
CA SER A 254 0.31 10.78 -7.39
C SER A 254 -0.44 10.52 -6.09
N LEU A 255 -0.66 11.58 -5.30
CA LEU A 255 -1.51 11.50 -4.11
C LEU A 255 -2.90 11.02 -4.49
N ILE A 256 -3.58 10.30 -3.61
CA ILE A 256 -4.92 9.75 -3.83
C ILE A 256 -5.87 10.84 -4.35
N THR A 257 -5.87 12.02 -3.73
CA THR A 257 -6.73 13.16 -4.11
C THR A 257 -6.52 13.66 -5.55
N SER A 258 -5.29 13.50 -6.08
CA SER A 258 -4.88 13.96 -7.41
C SER A 258 -4.68 12.82 -8.42
N LEU A 259 -4.80 11.56 -7.98
CA LEU A 259 -4.64 10.40 -8.83
C LEU A 259 -5.84 10.31 -9.79
N THR A 260 -5.55 10.31 -11.09
CA THR A 260 -6.58 10.20 -12.13
C THR A 260 -6.81 8.76 -12.53
N ASP A 261 -8.01 8.50 -13.06
CA ASP A 261 -8.38 7.21 -13.63
C ASP A 261 -7.41 6.76 -14.72
N ASP A 262 -7.01 7.66 -15.62
CA ASP A 262 -6.05 7.35 -16.68
C ASP A 262 -4.67 6.96 -16.14
N ALA A 263 -4.20 7.59 -15.05
CA ALA A 263 -2.92 7.26 -14.42
C ALA A 263 -3.00 5.92 -13.67
N LEU A 264 -4.14 5.63 -13.04
CA LEU A 264 -4.41 4.33 -12.44
C LEU A 264 -4.40 3.23 -13.51
N ASP A 265 -5.10 3.43 -14.62
CA ASP A 265 -5.21 2.51 -15.75
C ASP A 265 -3.85 2.19 -16.39
N ARG A 266 -3.02 3.21 -16.63
CA ARG A 266 -1.69 3.02 -17.22
C ARG A 266 -0.81 2.10 -16.37
N VAL A 267 -0.83 2.27 -15.05
CA VAL A 267 -0.02 1.45 -14.13
C VAL A 267 -0.60 0.03 -14.01
N LEU A 268 -1.92 -0.11 -13.86
CA LEU A 268 -2.57 -1.43 -13.80
C LEU A 268 -2.34 -2.23 -15.10
N ARG A 269 -2.51 -1.62 -16.27
CA ARG A 269 -2.30 -2.31 -17.56
C ARG A 269 -0.88 -2.85 -17.73
N ALA A 270 0.11 -2.06 -17.31
CA ALA A 270 1.52 -2.44 -17.43
C ALA A 270 1.94 -3.60 -16.52
N LYS A 271 1.15 -3.90 -15.47
CA LYS A 271 1.45 -4.91 -14.46
C LYS A 271 0.34 -5.96 -14.30
N ALA A 272 -0.83 -5.56 -13.80
CA ALA A 272 -1.95 -6.44 -13.51
C ALA A 272 -2.50 -7.13 -14.77
N ASP A 273 -2.90 -6.35 -15.79
CA ASP A 273 -3.39 -6.91 -17.06
C ASP A 273 -2.33 -7.79 -17.74
N SER A 274 -1.10 -7.28 -17.78
CA SER A 274 0.03 -7.99 -18.40
C SER A 274 0.26 -9.36 -17.73
N ALA A 275 0.25 -9.41 -16.40
CA ALA A 275 0.38 -10.66 -15.65
C ALA A 275 -0.83 -11.59 -15.82
N TRP A 276 -2.05 -11.03 -15.92
CA TRP A 276 -3.26 -11.78 -16.19
C TRP A 276 -3.25 -12.44 -17.57
N HIS A 277 -2.84 -11.71 -18.61
CA HIS A 277 -2.67 -12.26 -19.96
C HIS A 277 -1.64 -13.39 -19.98
N LEU A 278 -0.49 -13.19 -19.32
CA LEU A 278 0.52 -14.24 -19.18
C LEU A 278 -0.04 -15.44 -18.42
N HIS A 279 -0.80 -15.24 -17.35
CA HIS A 279 -1.41 -16.31 -16.56
C HIS A 279 -2.32 -17.20 -17.42
N GLU A 280 -3.24 -16.59 -18.17
CA GLU A 280 -4.24 -17.29 -18.97
C GLU A 280 -3.62 -17.95 -20.20
N LEU A 281 -2.79 -17.22 -20.96
CA LEU A 281 -2.20 -17.74 -22.19
C LEU A 281 -1.11 -18.79 -21.93
N THR A 282 -0.63 -18.90 -20.68
CA THR A 282 0.27 -19.97 -20.25
C THR A 282 -0.43 -21.10 -19.48
N ALA A 283 -1.78 -21.16 -19.47
CA ALA A 283 -2.60 -22.21 -18.83
C ALA A 283 -2.05 -23.62 -19.09
N GLU A 284 -1.88 -23.96 -20.37
CA GLU A 284 -1.50 -25.28 -20.84
C GLU A 284 0.02 -25.50 -20.92
N HIS A 285 0.83 -24.47 -20.60
CA HIS A 285 2.28 -24.58 -20.67
C HIS A 285 2.83 -25.22 -19.39
N ARG A 286 3.77 -26.16 -19.55
CA ARG A 286 4.48 -26.81 -18.45
C ARG A 286 5.63 -25.93 -17.97
N LEU A 287 5.29 -24.87 -17.24
CA LEU A 287 6.27 -23.96 -16.66
C LEU A 287 6.94 -24.61 -15.43
N GLY A 288 8.24 -24.39 -15.27
CA GLY A 288 8.98 -24.61 -14.04
C GLY A 288 8.96 -23.38 -13.11
N ALA A 289 8.86 -22.18 -13.68
CA ALA A 289 8.79 -20.93 -12.92
C ALA A 289 7.86 -19.88 -13.56
N PHE A 290 7.16 -19.12 -12.70
CA PHE A 290 6.36 -17.96 -13.08
C PHE A 290 6.62 -16.86 -12.04
N VAL A 291 7.58 -15.99 -12.32
CA VAL A 291 8.10 -15.01 -11.37
C VAL A 291 7.49 -13.65 -11.66
N LEU A 292 6.83 -13.05 -10.67
CA LEU A 292 6.22 -11.73 -10.76
C LEU A 292 7.04 -10.72 -9.95
N PHE A 293 7.45 -9.62 -10.58
CA PHE A 293 8.13 -8.53 -9.91
C PHE A 293 7.10 -7.56 -9.33
N SER A 294 6.76 -7.84 -8.06
CA SER A 294 5.93 -7.00 -7.21
C SER A 294 6.80 -5.96 -6.46
N SER A 295 6.23 -5.28 -5.48
CA SER A 295 6.92 -4.26 -4.68
C SER A 295 6.41 -4.24 -3.24
N LEU A 296 7.28 -3.83 -2.31
CA LEU A 296 6.87 -3.48 -0.94
C LEU A 296 5.69 -2.50 -0.91
N ALA A 297 5.52 -1.62 -1.91
CA ALA A 297 4.39 -0.71 -1.98
C ALA A 297 3.03 -1.44 -1.96
N GLY A 298 2.92 -2.63 -2.56
CA GLY A 298 1.69 -3.44 -2.50
C GLY A 298 1.38 -3.98 -1.09
N VAL A 299 2.41 -4.14 -0.26
CA VAL A 299 2.30 -4.72 1.10
C VAL A 299 2.17 -3.65 2.17
N LEU A 300 3.00 -2.61 2.09
CA LEU A 300 3.08 -1.53 3.08
C LEU A 300 2.16 -0.35 2.74
N GLY A 301 1.76 -0.23 1.47
CA GLY A 301 1.33 1.04 0.91
C GLY A 301 2.52 1.97 0.69
N GLY A 302 2.23 3.16 0.17
CA GLY A 302 3.17 4.26 0.10
C GLY A 302 2.41 5.54 -0.19
N PRO A 303 2.66 6.64 0.54
CA PRO A 303 2.09 7.93 0.18
C PRO A 303 2.41 8.25 -1.29
N GLY A 304 1.41 8.59 -2.10
CA GLY A 304 1.56 8.85 -3.53
C GLY A 304 1.61 7.62 -4.43
N GLN A 305 1.50 6.40 -3.91
CA GLN A 305 1.69 5.16 -4.67
C GLN A 305 0.41 4.32 -4.78
N GLY A 306 -0.78 4.95 -4.80
CA GLY A 306 -2.07 4.25 -4.84
C GLY A 306 -2.22 3.28 -6.01
N ASN A 307 -1.94 3.74 -7.23
CA ASN A 307 -2.00 2.94 -8.45
C ASN A 307 -0.95 1.81 -8.47
N TYR A 308 0.29 2.09 -8.05
CA TYR A 308 1.38 1.13 -8.02
C TYR A 308 1.15 0.06 -6.95
N ALA A 309 0.70 0.44 -5.76
CA ALA A 309 0.35 -0.49 -4.69
C ALA A 309 -0.79 -1.43 -5.12
N ALA A 310 -1.84 -0.88 -5.76
CA ALA A 310 -2.94 -1.68 -6.32
C ALA A 310 -2.45 -2.73 -7.32
N ALA A 311 -1.62 -2.32 -8.28
CA ALA A 311 -1.08 -3.21 -9.29
C ALA A 311 -0.21 -4.33 -8.69
N ASN A 312 0.60 -4.03 -7.68
CA ASN A 312 1.47 -5.03 -7.05
C ASN A 312 0.69 -5.98 -6.13
N ALA A 313 -0.32 -5.50 -5.40
CA ALA A 313 -1.20 -6.36 -4.60
C ALA A 313 -1.99 -7.36 -5.49
N PHE A 314 -2.38 -6.95 -6.70
CA PHE A 314 -2.94 -7.87 -7.70
C PHE A 314 -1.96 -9.00 -8.07
N LEU A 315 -0.67 -8.69 -8.28
CA LEU A 315 0.35 -9.70 -8.59
C LEU A 315 0.54 -10.70 -7.44
N ASP A 316 0.52 -10.20 -6.20
CA ASP A 316 0.66 -11.02 -5.00
C ASP A 316 -0.48 -12.03 -4.89
N ALA A 317 -1.73 -11.56 -5.05
CA ALA A 317 -2.91 -12.42 -5.07
C ALA A 317 -2.92 -13.40 -6.25
N LEU A 318 -2.51 -12.96 -7.45
CA LEU A 318 -2.38 -13.84 -8.62
C LEU A 318 -1.37 -14.98 -8.37
N ALA A 319 -0.26 -14.70 -7.69
CA ALA A 319 0.71 -15.75 -7.35
C ALA A 319 0.13 -16.76 -6.35
N GLN A 320 -0.65 -16.30 -5.36
CA GLN A 320 -1.36 -17.16 -4.42
C GLN A 320 -2.39 -18.05 -5.14
N ALA A 321 -3.25 -17.46 -5.98
CA ALA A 321 -4.24 -18.18 -6.78
C ALA A 321 -3.61 -19.24 -7.70
N ARG A 322 -2.50 -18.90 -8.37
CA ARG A 322 -1.75 -19.86 -9.19
C ARG A 322 -1.23 -21.05 -8.38
N ARG A 323 -0.66 -20.81 -7.19
CA ARG A 323 -0.18 -21.88 -6.31
C ARG A 323 -1.32 -22.74 -5.79
N ALA A 324 -2.44 -22.16 -5.42
CA ALA A 324 -3.65 -22.89 -5.00
C ALA A 324 -4.14 -23.82 -6.11
N ALA A 325 -4.07 -23.38 -7.38
CA ALA A 325 -4.36 -24.19 -8.56
C ALA A 325 -3.24 -25.18 -8.97
N GLY A 326 -2.20 -25.37 -8.14
CA GLY A 326 -1.09 -26.29 -8.40
C GLY A 326 -0.13 -25.84 -9.51
N ARG A 327 -0.18 -24.57 -9.93
CA ARG A 327 0.69 -23.98 -10.96
C ARG A 327 1.83 -23.20 -10.29
N PRO A 328 3.05 -23.20 -10.85
CA PRO A 328 4.14 -22.44 -10.26
C PRO A 328 3.82 -20.94 -10.32
N ALA A 329 4.13 -20.25 -9.24
CA ALA A 329 4.18 -18.80 -9.16
C ALA A 329 4.98 -18.33 -7.94
N THR A 330 5.73 -17.25 -8.11
CA THR A 330 6.39 -16.52 -7.02
C THR A 330 6.26 -15.03 -7.31
N SER A 331 5.52 -14.32 -6.46
CA SER A 331 5.52 -12.86 -6.42
C SER A 331 6.58 -12.37 -5.44
N ILE A 332 7.49 -11.53 -5.92
CA ILE A 332 8.56 -10.98 -5.11
C ILE A 332 8.26 -9.51 -4.86
N ALA A 333 7.88 -9.18 -3.63
CA ALA A 333 7.65 -7.81 -3.18
C ALA A 333 9.01 -7.16 -2.89
N TRP A 334 9.60 -6.55 -3.92
CA TRP A 334 10.93 -5.94 -3.85
C TRP A 334 10.95 -4.67 -3.02
N GLY A 335 12.02 -4.53 -2.23
CA GLY A 335 12.48 -3.24 -1.72
C GLY A 335 13.12 -2.39 -2.82
N LEU A 336 13.67 -1.25 -2.42
CA LEU A 336 14.33 -0.33 -3.34
C LEU A 336 15.60 -0.95 -3.94
N TRP A 337 15.84 -0.76 -5.23
CA TRP A 337 17.10 -1.13 -5.89
C TRP A 337 17.94 0.11 -6.19
N GLU A 338 19.25 0.01 -5.97
CA GLU A 338 20.24 0.96 -6.46
C GLU A 338 20.38 0.76 -7.98
N GLN A 339 19.72 1.60 -8.78
CA GLN A 339 19.90 1.58 -10.24
C GLN A 339 19.99 3.00 -10.81
N PRO A 340 20.93 3.26 -11.73
CA PRO A 340 20.88 4.41 -12.63
C PRO A 340 19.96 4.10 -13.82
N GLY A 341 18.71 4.60 -13.81
CA GLY A 341 17.90 4.75 -15.03
C GLY A 341 16.62 3.90 -15.19
N ASP A 342 15.69 4.48 -15.96
CA ASP A 342 14.32 4.10 -16.38
C ASP A 342 13.24 3.89 -15.29
N MET A 343 13.36 2.92 -14.38
CA MET A 343 12.36 2.77 -13.29
C MET A 343 12.68 3.68 -12.10
N THR A 344 13.94 3.78 -11.70
CA THR A 344 14.39 4.74 -10.68
C THR A 344 14.78 6.10 -11.27
N GLY A 345 14.85 6.21 -12.61
CA GLY A 345 15.20 7.45 -13.31
C GLY A 345 14.18 8.58 -13.17
N HIS A 346 12.96 8.27 -12.69
CA HIS A 346 11.90 9.23 -12.38
C HIS A 346 11.79 9.56 -10.89
N LEU A 347 12.48 8.79 -10.03
CA LEU A 347 12.53 9.09 -8.59
C LEU A 347 13.50 10.25 -8.41
N ASP A 348 12.99 11.37 -7.93
CA ASP A 348 13.87 12.47 -7.57
C ASP A 348 14.64 12.11 -6.28
N ALA A 349 15.61 12.96 -5.91
CA ALA A 349 16.36 12.76 -4.69
C ALA A 349 15.47 12.72 -3.44
N SER A 350 14.23 13.22 -3.48
CA SER A 350 13.28 13.19 -2.38
C SER A 350 12.56 11.84 -2.27
N ASP A 351 12.25 11.15 -3.37
CA ASP A 351 11.62 9.81 -3.33
C ASP A 351 12.55 8.72 -2.78
N THR A 352 13.82 8.74 -3.18
CA THR A 352 14.84 7.85 -2.61
C THR A 352 15.07 8.15 -1.12
N SER A 353 14.87 9.41 -0.74
CA SER A 353 15.03 9.89 0.63
C SER A 353 13.87 9.45 1.54
N ARG A 354 12.65 9.45 1.02
CA ARG A 354 11.41 9.10 1.73
C ARG A 354 11.35 7.62 2.15
N LEU A 355 11.89 6.73 1.32
CA LEU A 355 11.98 5.29 1.65
C LEU A 355 13.14 4.95 2.60
N ALA A 356 14.24 5.70 2.57
CA ALA A 356 15.30 5.55 3.57
C ALA A 356 14.79 5.90 4.98
N ASP A 357 13.93 6.93 5.06
CA ASP A 357 13.27 7.34 6.29
C ASP A 357 12.25 6.29 6.77
N SER A 358 11.71 5.40 5.92
CA SER A 358 10.83 4.29 6.34
C SER A 358 11.59 3.03 6.80
N GLY A 359 12.92 3.13 6.93
CA GLY A 359 13.78 2.02 7.32
C GLY A 359 14.09 1.04 6.17
N VAL A 360 13.71 1.36 4.92
CA VAL A 360 14.04 0.57 3.73
C VAL A 360 15.35 1.07 3.12
N ILE A 361 16.35 0.18 3.05
CA ILE A 361 17.66 0.47 2.47
C ILE A 361 17.66 -0.03 1.02
N ALA A 362 18.25 0.75 0.12
CA ALA A 362 18.44 0.34 -1.27
C ALA A 362 19.33 -0.91 -1.37
N LEU A 363 18.93 -1.83 -2.25
CA LEU A 363 19.65 -3.05 -2.58
C LEU A 363 20.60 -2.77 -3.73
N SER A 364 21.87 -3.14 -3.59
CA SER A 364 22.75 -3.22 -4.76
C SER A 364 22.23 -4.30 -5.73
N ALA A 365 22.68 -4.23 -6.99
CA ALA A 365 22.31 -5.23 -7.99
C ALA A 365 22.70 -6.66 -7.55
N GLU A 366 23.86 -6.81 -6.90
CA GLU A 366 24.35 -8.08 -6.39
C GLU A 366 23.46 -8.61 -5.25
N GLU A 367 23.11 -7.76 -4.28
CA GLU A 367 22.21 -8.14 -3.18
C GLU A 367 20.83 -8.55 -3.69
N GLY A 368 20.27 -7.78 -4.63
CA GLY A 368 18.97 -8.06 -5.22
C GLY A 368 18.95 -9.38 -5.99
N LEU A 369 20.00 -9.69 -6.76
CA LEU A 369 20.12 -10.97 -7.48
C LEU A 369 20.32 -12.16 -6.52
N HIS A 370 21.08 -11.99 -5.44
CA HIS A 370 21.16 -13.02 -4.39
C HIS A 370 19.80 -13.27 -3.71
N LEU A 371 19.01 -12.22 -3.48
CA LEU A 371 17.66 -12.37 -2.96
C LEU A 371 16.73 -13.04 -3.98
N LEU A 372 16.88 -12.75 -5.27
CA LEU A 372 16.12 -13.44 -6.33
C LEU A 372 16.35 -14.94 -6.23
N ASP A 373 17.61 -15.38 -6.17
CA ASP A 373 17.96 -16.80 -6.02
C ASP A 373 17.29 -17.42 -4.79
N ALA A 374 17.33 -16.73 -3.65
CA ALA A 374 16.68 -17.19 -2.42
C ALA A 374 15.15 -17.28 -2.50
N THR A 375 14.50 -16.54 -3.43
CA THR A 375 13.04 -16.55 -3.59
C THR A 375 12.53 -17.61 -4.57
N LEU A 376 13.35 -18.03 -5.54
CA LEU A 376 12.95 -19.03 -6.54
C LEU A 376 12.59 -20.38 -5.89
N ASP A 377 13.20 -20.67 -4.75
CA ASP A 377 13.00 -21.90 -3.96
C ASP A 377 11.91 -21.76 -2.89
N SER A 378 11.22 -20.62 -2.82
CA SER A 378 10.22 -20.39 -1.78
C SER A 378 8.98 -21.28 -2.00
N PRO A 379 8.51 -22.02 -0.98
CA PRO A 379 7.18 -22.62 -1.01
C PRO A 379 6.08 -21.57 -0.79
N ASP A 380 6.40 -20.37 -0.27
CA ASP A 380 5.41 -19.29 -0.19
C ASP A 380 5.25 -18.64 -1.57
N PRO A 381 4.01 -18.42 -2.04
CA PRO A 381 3.72 -17.71 -3.28
C PRO A 381 4.16 -16.25 -3.29
N VAL A 382 4.27 -15.62 -2.12
CA VAL A 382 4.60 -14.19 -1.97
C VAL A 382 5.73 -14.04 -0.97
N VAL A 383 6.83 -13.39 -1.39
CA VAL A 383 8.01 -13.19 -0.55
C VAL A 383 8.44 -11.72 -0.62
N LEU A 384 8.76 -11.14 0.53
CA LEU A 384 9.33 -9.80 0.60
C LEU A 384 10.86 -9.91 0.49
N ALA A 385 11.43 -9.23 -0.49
CA ALA A 385 12.86 -9.17 -0.74
C ALA A 385 13.36 -7.73 -0.55
N ALA A 386 13.74 -7.38 0.68
CA ALA A 386 14.12 -6.02 1.04
C ALA A 386 15.19 -6.01 2.13
N ARG A 387 16.04 -4.96 2.09
CA ARG A 387 16.99 -4.66 3.16
C ARG A 387 16.36 -3.64 4.09
N LEU A 388 16.24 -4.00 5.37
CA LEU A 388 15.60 -3.16 6.39
C LEU A 388 16.61 -2.77 7.48
N ASP A 389 16.62 -1.48 7.85
CA ASP A 389 17.20 -1.03 9.11
C ASP A 389 16.23 -1.33 10.25
N LEU A 390 16.41 -2.49 10.88
CA LEU A 390 15.56 -2.92 11.99
C LEU A 390 15.68 -2.04 13.25
N ALA A 391 16.74 -1.25 13.38
CA ALA A 391 16.85 -0.27 14.46
C ALA A 391 15.97 0.95 14.16
N ALA A 392 15.99 1.45 12.92
CA ALA A 392 15.10 2.51 12.47
C ALA A 392 13.62 2.08 12.55
N VAL A 393 13.28 0.89 12.06
CA VAL A 393 11.91 0.35 12.16
C VAL A 393 11.46 0.24 13.62
N ARG A 394 12.34 -0.19 14.53
CA ARG A 394 12.02 -0.25 15.97
C ARG A 394 11.79 1.15 16.56
N ALA A 395 12.62 2.13 16.19
CA ALA A 395 12.46 3.51 16.65
C ALA A 395 11.14 4.12 16.15
N GLN A 396 10.78 3.87 14.89
CA GLN A 396 9.50 4.30 14.32
C GLN A 396 8.31 3.61 14.97
N ALA A 397 8.39 2.31 15.24
CA ALA A 397 7.33 1.58 15.92
C ALA A 397 7.11 2.10 17.35
N ALA A 398 8.20 2.41 18.07
CA ALA A 398 8.14 3.04 19.39
C ALA A 398 7.52 4.45 19.36
N ALA A 399 7.62 5.15 18.22
CA ALA A 399 7.03 6.46 18.00
C ALA A 399 5.63 6.41 17.33
N GLY A 400 5.05 5.23 17.12
CA GLY A 400 3.74 5.09 16.45
C GLY A 400 3.74 5.42 14.95
N MET A 401 4.91 5.50 14.32
CA MET A 401 5.07 5.87 12.90
C MET A 401 5.33 4.68 11.97
N ALA A 402 5.67 3.50 12.51
CA ALA A 402 5.93 2.33 11.67
C ALA A 402 4.62 1.69 11.19
N PRO A 403 4.54 1.23 9.93
CA PRO A 403 3.43 0.41 9.47
C PRO A 403 3.21 -0.81 10.38
N PRO A 404 2.00 -1.07 10.91
CA PRO A 404 1.74 -2.16 11.85
C PRO A 404 2.14 -3.55 11.35
N VAL A 405 2.10 -3.75 10.02
CA VAL A 405 2.53 -4.99 9.37
C VAL A 405 4.00 -5.34 9.65
N LEU A 406 4.87 -4.36 9.94
CA LEU A 406 6.28 -4.57 10.28
C LEU A 406 6.50 -4.95 11.75
N HIS A 407 5.49 -4.87 12.61
CA HIS A 407 5.63 -5.20 14.04
C HIS A 407 6.02 -6.67 14.28
N GLY A 408 5.79 -7.57 13.31
CA GLY A 408 6.30 -8.95 13.39
C GLY A 408 7.83 -9.06 13.34
N LEU A 409 8.55 -8.03 12.88
CA LEU A 409 10.00 -8.03 12.73
C LEU A 409 10.76 -7.43 13.91
N VAL A 410 10.08 -6.64 14.74
CA VAL A 410 10.66 -5.91 15.88
C VAL A 410 9.86 -6.22 17.13
N ARG A 411 10.54 -6.55 18.24
CA ARG A 411 9.89 -6.55 19.54
C ARG A 411 9.73 -5.10 19.98
N THR A 412 8.52 -4.58 19.96
CA THR A 412 8.18 -3.40 20.76
C THR A 412 8.11 -3.87 22.20
N ALA A 413 8.96 -3.34 23.08
CA ALA A 413 8.65 -3.43 24.49
C ALA A 413 7.34 -2.65 24.66
N SER A 414 6.35 -3.23 25.32
CA SER A 414 5.22 -2.46 25.86
C SER A 414 5.81 -1.49 26.87
N THR A 415 6.25 -0.34 26.38
CA THR A 415 6.64 0.79 27.20
C THR A 415 5.64 1.87 26.88
N GLN A 416 4.74 2.09 27.83
CA GLN A 416 3.92 3.29 28.02
C GLN A 416 4.79 4.57 28.20
N GLN A 417 5.83 4.71 27.38
CA GLN A 417 6.86 5.74 27.47
C GLN A 417 7.41 6.06 26.06
N ALA A 418 6.54 6.07 25.04
CA ALA A 418 6.65 7.16 24.09
C ALA A 418 6.35 8.44 24.88
N ALA A 419 7.07 9.54 24.65
CA ALA A 419 6.69 10.83 25.23
C ALA A 419 5.22 11.05 24.85
N THR A 420 4.31 10.90 25.82
CA THR A 420 2.89 11.04 25.56
C THR A 420 2.66 12.45 25.04
N PRO A 421 1.69 12.67 24.14
CA PRO A 421 1.25 14.02 23.77
C PRO A 421 1.06 14.91 25.02
N ALA A 422 0.53 14.30 26.09
CA ALA A 422 0.40 14.90 27.41
C ALA A 422 1.74 15.39 28.03
N ALA A 423 2.85 14.66 27.88
CA ALA A 423 4.16 15.06 28.41
C ALA A 423 4.78 16.22 27.62
N THR A 424 4.57 16.25 26.30
CA THR A 424 4.96 17.37 25.44
C THR A 424 4.14 18.62 25.78
N VAL A 425 2.82 18.46 25.95
CA VAL A 425 1.89 19.53 26.35
C VAL A 425 2.19 20.04 27.76
N GLU A 426 2.48 19.17 28.72
CA GLU A 426 2.80 19.52 30.11
C GLU A 426 4.14 20.27 30.22
N THR A 427 5.15 19.85 29.44
CA THR A 427 6.43 20.56 29.32
C THR A 427 6.24 21.95 28.70
N LEU A 428 5.45 22.05 27.63
CA LEU A 428 5.14 23.32 26.97
C LEU A 428 4.25 24.23 27.84
N ALA A 429 3.37 23.66 28.68
CA ALA A 429 2.50 24.39 29.58
C ALA A 429 3.28 25.17 30.66
N GLY A 430 4.41 24.63 31.11
CA GLY A 430 5.31 25.28 32.09
C GLY A 430 6.14 26.45 31.54
N LEU A 431 6.15 26.66 30.23
CA LEU A 431 6.89 27.76 29.58
C LEU A 431 6.06 29.05 29.52
N SER A 432 6.76 30.19 29.47
CA SER A 432 6.13 31.48 29.16
C SER A 432 5.51 31.45 27.74
N PRO A 433 4.48 32.26 27.45
CA PRO A 433 3.86 32.27 26.12
C PRO A 433 4.85 32.45 24.96
N SER A 434 5.84 33.33 25.13
CA SER A 434 6.89 33.58 24.13
C SER A 434 7.87 32.41 23.99
N ASP A 435 8.24 31.76 25.09
CA ASP A 435 9.16 30.61 25.05
C ASP A 435 8.47 29.39 24.46
N ARG A 436 7.17 29.24 24.71
CA ARG A 436 6.32 28.19 24.13
C ARG A 436 6.20 28.33 22.61
N GLU A 437 5.95 29.53 22.11
CA GLU A 437 5.91 29.79 20.66
C GLU A 437 7.25 29.48 19.99
N ASN A 438 8.36 29.87 20.60
CA ASN A 438 9.70 29.59 20.09
C ASN A 438 10.01 28.09 20.07
N GLU A 439 9.60 27.36 21.10
CA GLU A 439 9.83 25.92 21.19
C GLU A 439 8.99 25.15 20.17
N VAL A 440 7.70 25.47 20.01
CA VAL A 440 6.86 24.87 18.95
C VAL A 440 7.40 25.20 17.56
N LEU A 441 7.86 26.43 17.34
CA LEU A 441 8.50 26.81 16.07
C LEU A 441 9.78 25.99 15.81
N ARG A 442 10.61 25.77 16.84
CA ARG A 442 11.82 24.95 16.73
C ARG A 442 11.46 23.50 16.37
N LEU A 443 10.41 22.94 16.96
CA LEU A 443 9.90 21.60 16.65
C LEU A 443 9.41 21.49 15.21
N VAL A 444 8.53 22.40 14.77
CA VAL A 444 8.04 22.43 13.38
C VAL A 444 9.20 22.57 12.39
N ARG A 445 10.17 23.45 12.66
CA ARG A 445 11.38 23.60 11.82
C ARG A 445 12.23 22.33 11.82
N GLY A 446 12.28 21.60 12.92
CA GLY A 446 12.94 20.29 13.01
C GLY A 446 12.29 19.26 12.09
N GLU A 447 10.96 19.18 12.09
CA GLU A 447 10.24 18.26 11.20
C GLU A 447 10.35 18.66 9.72
N VAL A 448 10.24 19.96 9.41
CA VAL A 448 10.51 20.47 8.06
C VAL A 448 11.94 20.13 7.63
N ALA A 449 12.92 20.31 8.53
CA ALA A 449 14.31 19.98 8.25
C ALA A 449 14.50 18.50 7.98
N ALA A 450 13.80 17.63 8.71
CA ALA A 450 13.89 16.19 8.49
C ALA A 450 13.25 15.78 7.16
N VAL A 451 12.08 16.32 6.80
CA VAL A 451 11.41 16.05 5.51
C VAL A 451 12.25 16.56 4.32
N LEU A 452 12.83 17.77 4.44
CA LEU A 452 13.62 18.40 3.37
C LEU A 452 15.13 18.11 3.46
N ARG A 453 15.57 17.31 4.44
CA ARG A 453 16.97 16.95 4.72
C ARG A 453 17.91 18.12 4.95
N TYR A 454 17.44 19.13 5.66
CA TYR A 454 18.29 20.20 6.15
C TYR A 454 19.10 19.69 7.37
N PRO A 455 20.32 20.20 7.60
CA PRO A 455 21.19 19.73 8.68
C PRO A 455 20.62 19.96 10.09
N GLY A 456 19.56 20.76 10.22
CA GLY A 456 18.83 20.97 11.46
C GLY A 456 17.78 22.06 11.32
N ALA A 457 16.99 22.26 12.39
CA ALA A 457 15.92 23.26 12.45
C ALA A 457 16.40 24.67 12.08
N ASP A 458 17.62 25.04 12.45
CA ASP A 458 18.16 26.38 12.22
C ASP A 458 18.39 26.73 10.75
N ALA A 459 18.59 25.71 9.90
CA ALA A 459 18.76 25.90 8.46
C ALA A 459 17.42 26.21 7.75
N VAL A 460 16.27 25.94 8.38
CA VAL A 460 14.94 26.19 7.81
C VAL A 460 14.51 27.63 8.12
N PRO A 461 14.30 28.53 7.15
CA PRO A 461 13.87 29.89 7.44
C PRO A 461 12.43 29.90 8.00
N PRO A 462 12.15 30.55 9.15
CA PRO A 462 10.84 30.45 9.82
C PRO A 462 9.69 31.11 9.06
N ASP A 463 10.00 32.11 8.22
CA ASP A 463 9.01 32.96 7.55
C ASP A 463 8.99 32.77 6.02
N ARG A 464 9.83 31.87 5.48
CA ARG A 464 9.84 31.58 4.05
C ARG A 464 8.76 30.55 3.71
N PRO A 465 8.02 30.72 2.60
CA PRO A 465 7.04 29.73 2.19
C PRO A 465 7.69 28.34 2.03
N LEU A 466 7.03 27.31 2.57
CA LEU A 466 7.47 25.91 2.55
C LEU A 466 7.66 25.42 1.10
N LYS A 467 6.80 25.84 0.18
CA LYS A 467 6.93 25.55 -1.25
C LYS A 467 8.22 26.11 -1.86
N ASP A 468 8.63 27.31 -1.44
CA ASP A 468 9.82 28.01 -1.96
C ASP A 468 11.13 27.42 -1.44
N ILE A 469 11.07 26.57 -0.41
CA ILE A 469 12.21 25.82 0.13
C ILE A 469 12.21 24.34 -0.28
N GLY A 470 11.28 23.95 -1.18
CA GLY A 470 11.25 22.63 -1.80
C GLY A 470 10.22 21.65 -1.22
N LEU A 471 9.27 22.10 -0.40
CA LEU A 471 8.17 21.25 0.05
C LEU A 471 7.13 21.10 -1.06
N ASP A 472 6.97 19.89 -1.57
CA ASP A 472 5.94 19.50 -2.53
C ASP A 472 4.70 18.93 -1.83
N SER A 473 3.70 18.47 -2.60
CA SER A 473 2.45 17.94 -2.06
C SER A 473 2.66 16.69 -1.20
N LEU A 474 3.60 15.81 -1.58
CA LEU A 474 3.88 14.58 -0.85
C LEU A 474 4.63 14.86 0.47
N GLY A 475 5.62 15.75 0.43
CA GLY A 475 6.33 16.24 1.60
C GLY A 475 5.41 16.96 2.59
N ALA A 476 4.39 17.68 2.10
CA ALA A 476 3.37 18.30 2.96
C ALA A 476 2.56 17.25 3.74
N VAL A 477 2.13 16.16 3.10
CA VAL A 477 1.43 15.05 3.76
C VAL A 477 2.32 14.40 4.82
N GLN A 478 3.60 14.16 4.49
CA GLN A 478 4.56 13.57 5.43
C GLN A 478 4.83 14.47 6.64
N LEU A 479 5.02 15.77 6.41
CA LEU A 479 5.21 16.76 7.48
C LEU A 479 3.99 16.78 8.42
N ARG A 480 2.78 16.80 7.85
CA ARG A 480 1.54 16.73 8.64
C ARG A 480 1.46 15.45 9.46
N ASN A 481 1.73 14.29 8.87
CA ASN A 481 1.66 12.99 9.56
C ASN A 481 2.64 12.94 10.75
N ARG A 482 3.86 13.49 10.57
CA ARG A 482 4.86 13.61 11.65
C ARG A 482 4.40 14.54 12.77
N LEU A 483 3.83 15.69 12.43
CA LEU A 483 3.30 16.65 13.41
C LEU A 483 2.12 16.05 14.20
N ASN A 484 1.20 15.35 13.56
CA ASN A 484 0.09 14.66 14.22
C ASN A 484 0.60 13.62 15.22
N THR A 485 1.58 12.80 14.80
CA THR A 485 2.13 11.74 15.65
C THR A 485 2.85 12.31 16.87
N MET A 486 3.70 13.32 16.69
CA MET A 486 4.49 13.92 17.77
C MET A 486 3.61 14.60 18.83
N ALA A 487 2.55 15.27 18.38
CA ALA A 487 1.75 16.15 19.22
C ALA A 487 0.40 15.53 19.63
N GLY A 488 0.09 14.31 19.18
CA GLY A 488 -1.23 13.68 19.37
C GLY A 488 -2.37 14.51 18.79
N LEU A 489 -2.11 15.22 17.69
CA LEU A 489 -3.04 16.15 17.08
C LEU A 489 -3.75 15.52 15.87
N HIS A 490 -4.93 16.06 15.56
CA HIS A 490 -5.62 15.80 14.30
C HIS A 490 -5.59 17.06 13.41
N LEU A 491 -4.41 17.36 12.83
CA LEU A 491 -4.29 18.48 11.90
C LEU A 491 -5.00 18.16 10.57
N PRO A 492 -5.81 19.10 10.04
CA PRO A 492 -6.44 18.97 8.72
C PRO A 492 -5.42 18.77 7.59
N ALA A 493 -5.83 18.08 6.52
CA ALA A 493 -4.98 17.85 5.35
C ALA A 493 -4.53 19.16 4.66
N THR A 494 -5.31 20.23 4.81
CA THR A 494 -5.03 21.54 4.20
C THR A 494 -4.07 22.40 5.01
N VAL A 495 -3.72 22.01 6.25
CA VAL A 495 -2.99 22.89 7.19
C VAL A 495 -1.70 23.46 6.61
N ILE A 496 -0.95 22.67 5.84
CA ILE A 496 0.33 23.08 5.25
C ILE A 496 0.12 24.09 4.11
N PHE A 497 -1.02 24.01 3.42
CA PHE A 497 -1.39 24.92 2.33
C PHE A 497 -2.01 26.22 2.86
N ASP A 498 -2.87 26.11 3.88
CA ASP A 498 -3.52 27.25 4.54
C ASP A 498 -2.51 28.08 5.34
N HIS A 499 -1.43 27.44 5.81
CA HIS A 499 -0.38 28.02 6.62
C HIS A 499 0.99 27.77 5.96
N PRO A 500 1.37 28.59 4.96
CA PRO A 500 2.46 28.25 4.06
C PRO A 500 3.86 28.46 4.64
N THR A 501 4.02 28.93 5.89
CA THR A 501 5.35 29.13 6.52
C THR A 501 5.50 28.30 7.80
N PRO A 502 6.73 27.87 8.18
CA PRO A 502 6.96 27.17 9.44
C PRO A 502 6.38 27.89 10.66
N ARG A 503 6.46 29.23 10.71
CA ARG A 503 5.85 30.03 11.77
C ARG A 503 4.33 29.92 11.79
N SER A 504 3.68 30.03 10.63
CA SER A 504 2.22 29.92 10.57
C SER A 504 1.72 28.53 10.96
N VAL A 505 2.44 27.46 10.59
CA VAL A 505 2.15 26.08 11.04
C VAL A 505 2.34 25.95 12.55
N ALA A 506 3.42 26.50 13.11
CA ALA A 506 3.67 26.49 14.56
C ALA A 506 2.54 27.17 15.34
N SER A 507 2.01 28.28 14.84
CA SER A 507 0.85 28.96 15.46
C SER A 507 -0.41 28.10 15.47
N VAL A 508 -0.62 27.26 14.45
CA VAL A 508 -1.77 26.33 14.40
C VAL A 508 -1.55 25.18 15.37
N VAL A 509 -0.37 24.55 15.36
CA VAL A 509 -0.01 23.48 16.30
C VAL A 509 -0.20 23.95 17.74
N LEU A 510 0.27 25.16 18.07
CA LEU A 510 0.08 25.77 19.38
C LEU A 510 -1.40 25.98 19.72
N ARG A 511 -2.21 26.43 18.75
CA ARG A 511 -3.65 26.60 18.95
C ARG A 511 -4.36 25.28 19.20
N GLU A 512 -4.03 24.22 18.47
CA GLU A 512 -4.64 22.91 18.65
C GLU A 512 -4.23 22.28 20.00
N LEU A 513 -2.94 22.37 20.37
CA LEU A 513 -2.45 21.83 21.65
C LEU A 513 -3.10 22.48 22.87
N PHE A 514 -3.33 23.79 22.83
CA PHE A 514 -3.84 24.53 23.98
C PHE A 514 -5.33 24.89 23.87
N GLY A 515 -5.92 24.85 22.68
CA GLY A 515 -7.36 24.98 22.45
C GLY A 515 -8.12 23.76 22.94
N SER A 516 -7.57 22.56 22.71
CA SER A 516 -8.11 21.27 23.18
C SER A 516 -8.21 21.17 24.71
N LEU A 517 -7.34 21.87 25.44
CA LEU A 517 -7.34 21.92 26.91
C LEU A 517 -8.48 22.76 27.49
N THR A 518 -9.05 23.68 26.71
CA THR A 518 -10.15 24.55 27.16
C THR A 518 -11.50 23.82 27.13
N THR A 519 -11.68 22.90 26.17
CA THR A 519 -12.90 22.09 26.04
C THR A 519 -12.96 20.98 27.09
N ALA A 520 -11.83 20.31 27.38
CA ALA A 520 -11.76 19.28 28.42
C ALA A 520 -11.98 19.82 29.85
N ALA A 521 -11.77 21.12 30.08
CA ALA A 521 -12.04 21.76 31.37
C ALA A 521 -13.49 22.27 31.53
N GLN A 522 -14.29 22.29 30.44
CA GLN A 522 -15.69 22.74 30.49
C GLN A 522 -16.70 21.58 30.65
N ASP A 523 -16.31 20.34 30.38
CA ASP A 523 -17.12 19.14 30.68
C ASP A 523 -16.93 18.61 32.13
N GLY A 524 -16.13 19.31 32.95
CA GLY A 524 -15.70 18.86 34.28
C GLY A 524 -16.28 19.57 35.49
N THR A 525 -17.27 20.46 35.35
CA THR A 525 -17.91 21.12 36.51
C THR A 525 -19.40 21.32 36.29
N ASP A 526 -20.18 20.32 36.71
CA ASP A 526 -21.54 20.52 37.19
C ASP A 526 -21.64 19.91 38.60
N PRO A 527 -21.72 20.71 39.69
CA PRO A 527 -21.81 20.21 41.04
C PRO A 527 -23.25 20.35 41.55
N ASP A 528 -24.22 19.61 40.99
CA ASP A 528 -25.44 19.19 41.70
C ASP A 528 -26.33 18.27 40.83
N GLY A 529 -26.44 16.99 41.20
CA GLY A 529 -27.39 16.03 40.59
C GLY A 529 -27.20 14.61 41.16
N PRO A 530 -28.28 13.88 41.54
CA PRO A 530 -28.21 12.82 42.54
C PRO A 530 -27.69 11.47 42.02
N GLU A 531 -27.10 10.71 42.94
CA GLU A 531 -26.65 9.32 42.76
C GLU A 531 -27.79 8.40 42.31
N ASP A 532 -27.68 7.84 41.12
CA ASP A 532 -28.28 6.55 40.78
C ASP A 532 -27.20 5.62 40.23
N ALA A 533 -27.10 4.44 40.85
CA ALA A 533 -26.06 3.45 40.62
C ALA A 533 -26.18 2.82 39.22
N PHE A 534 -25.10 2.89 38.44
CA PHE A 534 -24.95 2.23 37.15
C PHE A 534 -24.53 0.76 37.33
N ASP A 535 -25.36 -0.16 36.84
CA ASP A 535 -25.13 -1.61 36.78
C ASP A 535 -24.55 -1.98 35.40
N PRO A 536 -23.33 -2.54 35.28
CA PRO A 536 -22.67 -2.74 33.99
C PRO A 536 -23.07 -4.05 33.28
N ALA A 537 -24.33 -4.49 33.38
CA ALA A 537 -24.78 -5.76 32.79
C ALA A 537 -26.21 -5.75 32.20
N ALA A 538 -26.74 -4.60 31.79
CA ALA A 538 -28.01 -4.53 31.03
C ALA A 538 -27.73 -4.42 29.52
N GLY A 539 -28.36 -5.32 28.76
CA GLY A 539 -28.05 -5.62 27.36
C GLY A 539 -28.25 -4.46 26.39
N VAL A 540 -27.36 -4.44 25.39
CA VAL A 540 -27.54 -3.70 24.15
C VAL A 540 -28.60 -4.45 23.34
N ASP A 541 -29.72 -3.78 23.05
CA ASP A 541 -30.71 -4.30 22.10
C ASP A 541 -30.07 -4.39 20.71
N ASP A 542 -30.09 -5.60 20.20
CA ASP A 542 -29.54 -6.09 18.95
C ASP A 542 -30.44 -5.67 17.77
N LEU A 543 -30.57 -4.36 17.56
CA LEU A 543 -31.32 -3.82 16.42
C LEU A 543 -30.41 -3.64 15.20
N ASP A 544 -30.57 -4.61 14.29
CA ASP A 544 -30.47 -4.52 12.83
C ASP A 544 -29.08 -4.45 12.16
N ALA A 545 -27.98 -4.81 12.84
CA ALA A 545 -26.68 -4.97 12.17
C ALA A 545 -26.67 -6.11 11.13
N GLU A 546 -27.39 -7.21 11.39
CA GLU A 546 -27.58 -8.30 10.43
C GLU A 546 -28.47 -7.90 9.25
N GLU A 547 -29.53 -7.13 9.50
CA GLU A 547 -30.49 -6.72 8.46
C GLU A 547 -29.92 -5.61 7.57
N LEU A 548 -29.14 -4.67 8.13
CA LEU A 548 -28.45 -3.60 7.40
C LEU A 548 -27.29 -4.10 6.52
N VAL A 549 -26.63 -5.20 6.90
CA VAL A 549 -25.59 -5.81 6.06
C VAL A 549 -26.20 -6.78 5.05
N ARG A 550 -27.30 -7.48 5.40
CA ARG A 550 -28.04 -8.32 4.44
C ARG A 550 -28.66 -7.46 3.34
N LEU A 551 -29.27 -6.32 3.64
CA LEU A 551 -29.81 -5.35 2.66
C LEU A 551 -28.71 -4.75 1.77
N ALA A 552 -27.51 -4.51 2.32
CA ALA A 552 -26.37 -4.04 1.55
C ALA A 552 -25.76 -5.10 0.61
N LEU A 553 -26.06 -6.38 0.83
CA LEU A 553 -25.51 -7.51 0.06
C LEU A 553 -26.58 -8.28 -0.75
N SER A 554 -27.87 -7.93 -0.64
CA SER A 554 -28.98 -8.65 -1.30
C SER A 554 -29.59 -7.94 -2.51
N ASP A 555 -29.35 -6.65 -2.71
CA ASP A 555 -29.91 -5.89 -3.84
C ASP A 555 -29.10 -6.07 -5.13
N ASN A 556 -29.07 -7.29 -5.67
CA ASN A 556 -28.93 -7.52 -7.13
C ASN A 556 -29.19 -8.96 -7.60
N ARG A 557 -29.91 -9.77 -6.84
CA ARG A 557 -30.50 -11.02 -7.35
C ARG A 557 -32.01 -10.88 -7.43
N ASP A 558 -32.48 -10.06 -8.36
CA ASP A 558 -33.72 -10.27 -9.10
C ASP A 558 -34.01 -9.01 -9.94
N ASP A 559 -33.68 -9.09 -11.23
CA ASP A 559 -34.61 -8.62 -12.27
C ASP A 559 -34.25 -9.29 -13.62
N SER A 560 -35.01 -10.35 -13.88
CA SER A 560 -35.41 -10.99 -15.15
C SER A 560 -34.73 -10.59 -16.47
#